data_AF-A0A497RQD4-F1
#
_entry.id   AF-A0A497RQD4-F1
#
_cell.length_a   1.000
_cell.length_b   1.000
_cell.length_c   1.000
_cell.angle_alpha   90.00
_cell.angle_beta   90.00
_cell.angle_gamma   90.00
#
_symmetry.space_group_name_H-M   'P 1'
#
loop_
_entity.id
_entity.type
_entity.pdbx_description
1 polymer ?
#
loop_
_entity_poly.entity_id
_entity_poly.type
_entity_poly.pdbx_seq_one_letter_code
_entity_poly.pdbx_strand_id
1 'polypeptide(L)'
;MPKKKGNPNPIPPSSRGIPAAESLWMPRHYGKEIKEKGGLEEGIIWDIEDIVDFVFPKRYQPTYFKVASDFLHLLLKNEKVTKGEISKFLSENRYSRSTLENKIIPKLVRFGLIKREREIEGRLRKGRSLILSDSLTFTNYLKKIGNAWESQVMTARHKRGKGEG
;
A
#
# COMPACT_ATOMS: atom_id res chain seq x y z
N MET A 1 -26.57 27.85 -26.84
CA MET A 1 -25.76 28.38 -25.71
C MET A 1 -24.41 27.66 -25.69
N PRO A 2 -23.28 28.38 -25.61
CA PRO A 2 -21.97 27.73 -25.52
C PRO A 2 -21.85 26.95 -24.20
N LYS A 3 -21.46 25.67 -24.27
CA LYS A 3 -21.21 24.84 -23.08
C LYS A 3 -20.12 25.51 -22.24
N LYS A 4 -20.44 25.91 -21.00
CA LYS A 4 -19.44 26.38 -20.03
C LYS A 4 -18.37 25.30 -19.89
N LYS A 5 -17.14 25.59 -20.32
CA LYS A 5 -15.99 24.73 -20.03
C LYS A 5 -15.87 24.64 -18.50
N GLY A 6 -15.86 23.43 -17.97
CA GLY A 6 -15.65 23.20 -16.53
C GLY A 6 -14.33 23.82 -16.08
N ASN A 7 -14.22 24.16 -14.80
CA ASN A 7 -12.97 24.68 -14.23
C ASN A 7 -11.85 23.65 -14.47
N PRO A 8 -10.77 23.98 -15.21
CA PRO A 8 -9.68 23.04 -15.48
C PRO A 8 -8.88 22.68 -14.22
N ASN A 9 -8.95 23.51 -13.18
CA ASN A 9 -8.26 23.32 -11.89
C ASN A 9 -9.23 23.60 -10.72
N PRO A 10 -10.18 22.71 -10.44
CA PRO A 10 -11.08 22.88 -9.30
C PRO A 10 -10.29 22.83 -8.00
N ILE A 11 -10.59 23.76 -7.09
CA ILE A 11 -10.08 23.70 -5.72
C ILE A 11 -10.85 22.58 -5.02
N PRO A 12 -10.17 21.53 -4.52
CA PRO A 12 -10.85 20.45 -3.81
C PRO A 12 -11.48 20.98 -2.51
N PRO A 13 -12.56 20.35 -2.02
CA PRO A 13 -13.17 20.74 -0.75
C PRO A 13 -12.17 20.64 0.41
N SER A 14 -12.33 21.50 1.43
CA SER A 14 -11.47 21.47 2.62
C SER A 14 -11.58 20.11 3.32
N SER A 15 -10.48 19.38 3.42
CA SER A 15 -10.49 18.08 4.07
C SER A 15 -10.12 18.23 5.55
N ARG A 16 -10.93 17.67 6.46
CA ARG A 16 -10.46 17.32 7.82
C ARG A 16 -9.45 16.16 7.82
N GLY A 17 -9.01 15.73 6.63
CA GLY A 17 -8.11 14.62 6.39
C GLY A 17 -8.79 13.25 6.61
N ILE A 18 -8.31 12.23 5.91
CA ILE A 18 -8.55 10.83 6.30
C ILE A 18 -7.44 10.47 7.29
N PRO A 19 -7.72 9.70 8.36
CA PRO A 19 -6.67 9.23 9.25
C PRO A 19 -5.48 8.62 8.47
N ALA A 20 -4.25 9.00 8.84
CA ALA A 20 -3.05 8.56 8.14
C ALA A 20 -2.87 7.02 8.14
N ALA A 21 -3.47 6.33 9.10
CA ALA A 21 -3.47 4.87 9.19
C ALA A 21 -4.42 4.20 8.18
N GLU A 22 -5.36 4.94 7.59
CA GLU A 22 -6.41 4.42 6.69
C GLU A 22 -6.23 4.89 5.25
N SER A 23 -5.34 5.84 5.02
CA SER A 23 -5.11 6.46 3.73
C SER A 23 -3.90 5.87 3.02
N LEU A 24 -4.11 5.58 1.73
CA LEU A 24 -3.05 5.50 0.73
C LEU A 24 -2.82 6.88 0.14
N TRP A 25 -1.58 7.17 -0.19
CA TRP A 25 -1.25 8.34 -0.97
C TRP A 25 -1.28 7.97 -2.45
N MET A 26 -2.18 8.59 -3.20
CA MET A 26 -2.24 8.42 -4.64
C MET A 26 -1.87 9.74 -5.32
N PRO A 27 -0.64 9.87 -5.84
CA PRO A 27 -0.25 11.04 -6.62
C PRO A 27 -1.05 11.12 -7.93
N ARG A 28 -0.96 12.27 -8.60
CA ARG A 28 -1.62 12.47 -9.90
C ARG A 28 -1.08 11.46 -10.90
N HIS A 29 -1.96 10.79 -11.65
CA HIS A 29 -1.55 9.76 -12.63
C HIS A 29 -0.65 10.30 -13.76
N TYR A 30 -0.72 11.61 -14.06
CA TYR A 30 0.16 12.31 -15.00
C TYR A 30 1.29 13.11 -14.32
N GLY A 31 1.44 12.96 -13.00
CA GLY A 31 2.39 13.69 -12.16
C GLY A 31 3.83 13.21 -12.32
N LYS A 32 4.76 13.97 -11.74
CA LYS A 32 6.19 13.64 -11.75
C LYS A 32 6.44 12.33 -11.01
N GLU A 33 5.73 12.12 -9.91
CA GLU A 33 5.86 10.96 -9.04
C GLU A 33 5.62 9.65 -9.79
N ILE A 34 4.57 9.58 -10.63
CA ILE A 34 4.26 8.38 -11.42
C ILE A 34 5.25 8.21 -12.57
N LYS A 35 5.69 9.30 -13.20
CA LYS A 35 6.70 9.25 -14.27
C LYS A 35 8.04 8.73 -13.78
N GLU A 36 8.45 9.10 -12.56
CA GLU A 36 9.70 8.62 -11.96
C GLU A 36 9.65 7.12 -11.67
N LYS A 37 8.47 6.54 -11.48
CA LYS A 37 8.24 5.08 -11.37
C LYS A 37 8.11 4.38 -12.74
N GLY A 38 8.42 5.08 -13.83
CA GLY A 38 8.29 4.57 -15.20
C GLY A 38 6.93 4.76 -15.84
N GLY A 39 5.84 5.02 -15.08
CA GLY A 39 4.48 5.18 -15.61
C GLY A 39 3.48 4.14 -15.10
N LEU A 40 2.33 4.00 -15.79
CA LEU A 40 1.23 3.08 -15.45
C LEU A 40 0.96 2.01 -16.53
N GLU A 41 1.85 1.90 -17.52
CA GLU A 41 1.75 0.88 -18.57
C GLU A 41 1.99 -0.52 -17.99
N GLU A 42 1.30 -1.53 -18.52
CA GLU A 42 1.32 -2.90 -17.95
C GLU A 42 2.70 -3.56 -17.94
N GLY A 43 3.60 -3.16 -18.84
CA GLY A 43 4.96 -3.69 -18.92
C GLY A 43 5.93 -3.14 -17.87
N ILE A 44 5.52 -2.12 -17.11
CA ILE A 44 6.36 -1.48 -16.09
C ILE A 44 6.23 -2.25 -14.78
N ILE A 45 7.37 -2.68 -14.24
CA ILE A 45 7.45 -3.38 -12.96
C ILE A 45 7.97 -2.40 -11.91
N TRP A 46 7.16 -2.14 -10.90
CA TRP A 46 7.55 -1.36 -9.73
C TRP A 46 8.29 -2.24 -8.71
N ASP A 47 9.32 -1.65 -8.11
CA ASP A 47 10.05 -2.28 -7.01
C ASP A 47 9.32 -2.09 -5.67
N ILE A 48 9.90 -2.64 -4.59
CA ILE A 48 9.29 -2.58 -3.26
C ILE A 48 9.17 -1.13 -2.80
N GLU A 49 10.21 -0.33 -3.04
CA GLU A 49 10.28 1.08 -2.74
C GLU A 49 9.13 1.84 -3.40
N ASP A 50 8.87 1.58 -4.68
CA ASP A 50 7.77 2.19 -5.40
C ASP A 50 6.41 1.85 -4.81
N ILE A 51 6.19 0.59 -4.42
CA ILE A 51 4.95 0.15 -3.77
C ILE A 51 4.82 0.80 -2.38
N VAL A 52 5.90 0.82 -1.60
CA VAL A 52 5.95 1.38 -0.25
C VAL A 52 5.65 2.88 -0.28
N ASP A 53 6.05 3.59 -1.32
CA ASP A 53 5.80 5.03 -1.47
C ASP A 53 4.30 5.37 -1.45
N PHE A 54 3.43 4.48 -1.96
CA PHE A 54 1.97 4.69 -1.87
C PHE A 54 1.41 4.50 -0.45
N VAL A 55 2.10 3.73 0.40
CA VAL A 55 1.68 3.43 1.78
C VAL A 55 2.32 4.40 2.78
N PHE A 56 3.61 4.68 2.60
CA PHE A 56 4.44 5.58 3.40
C PHE A 56 5.20 6.51 2.45
N PRO A 57 4.60 7.63 2.02
CA PRO A 57 5.21 8.48 1.01
C PRO A 57 6.55 9.02 1.44
N LYS A 58 7.61 8.76 0.67
CA LYS A 58 8.97 9.20 0.97
C LYS A 58 9.05 10.71 1.19
N ARG A 59 8.27 11.47 0.43
CA ARG A 59 8.19 12.94 0.53
C ARG A 59 7.67 13.44 1.88
N TYR A 60 6.73 12.73 2.49
CA TYR A 60 6.05 13.16 3.71
C TYR A 60 6.51 12.39 4.96
N GLN A 61 6.99 11.16 4.77
CA GLN A 61 7.31 10.20 5.83
C GLN A 61 8.61 9.43 5.51
N PRO A 62 9.75 10.11 5.28
CA PRO A 62 10.99 9.48 4.79
C PRO A 62 11.52 8.39 5.72
N THR A 63 11.40 8.55 7.04
CA THR A 63 11.82 7.54 8.02
C THR A 63 10.93 6.29 7.95
N TYR A 64 9.61 6.46 7.84
CA TYR A 64 8.69 5.32 7.78
C TYR A 64 8.82 4.59 6.45
N PHE A 65 8.98 5.34 5.35
CA PHE A 65 9.32 4.80 4.04
C PHE A 65 10.55 3.88 4.14
N LYS A 66 11.68 4.40 4.63
CA LYS A 66 12.93 3.64 4.72
C LYS A 66 12.79 2.38 5.56
N VAL A 67 12.26 2.50 6.77
CA VAL A 67 12.12 1.35 7.68
C VAL A 67 11.14 0.32 7.11
N ALA A 68 10.07 0.75 6.42
CA ALA A 68 9.11 -0.15 5.80
C ALA A 68 9.71 -0.90 4.61
N SER A 69 10.42 -0.21 3.71
CA SER A 69 11.12 -0.83 2.57
C SER A 69 12.12 -1.89 3.06
N ASP A 70 13.01 -1.53 3.98
CA ASP A 70 14.03 -2.44 4.51
C ASP A 70 13.40 -3.66 5.21
N PHE A 71 12.31 -3.44 5.95
CA PHE A 71 11.60 -4.52 6.63
C PHE A 71 10.90 -5.46 5.64
N LEU A 72 10.31 -4.95 4.56
CA LEU A 72 9.71 -5.79 3.51
C LEU A 72 10.76 -6.59 2.75
N HIS A 73 11.93 -6.01 2.46
CA HIS A 73 13.07 -6.76 1.89
C HIS A 73 13.48 -7.93 2.79
N LEU A 74 13.63 -7.70 4.10
CA LEU A 74 13.90 -8.78 5.06
C LEU A 74 12.82 -9.87 5.02
N LEU A 75 11.56 -9.46 5.03
CA LEU A 75 10.44 -10.38 5.11
C LEU A 75 10.29 -11.23 3.84
N LEU A 76 10.42 -10.64 2.66
CA LEU A 76 10.38 -11.38 1.40
C LEU A 76 11.61 -12.27 1.21
N LYS A 77 12.75 -11.91 1.81
CA LYS A 77 13.95 -12.77 1.80
C LYS A 77 13.79 -14.01 2.68
N ASN A 78 13.14 -13.88 3.83
CA ASN A 78 13.09 -14.95 4.85
C ASN A 78 11.78 -15.77 4.82
N GLU A 79 10.81 -15.43 3.98
CA GLU A 79 9.42 -15.97 3.92
C GLU A 79 8.59 -15.68 5.19
N LYS A 80 9.20 -15.88 6.37
CA LYS A 80 8.64 -15.61 7.68
C LYS A 80 9.64 -14.84 8.52
N VAL A 81 9.12 -13.96 9.37
CA VAL A 81 9.90 -13.16 10.32
C VAL A 81 9.32 -13.32 11.72
N THR A 82 10.15 -13.80 12.63
CA THR A 82 9.85 -14.02 14.05
C THR A 82 10.24 -12.81 14.91
N LYS A 83 9.81 -12.79 16.18
CA LYS A 83 10.21 -11.75 17.14
C LYS A 83 11.73 -11.63 17.34
N GLY A 84 12.45 -12.75 17.26
CA GLY A 84 13.91 -12.78 17.35
C GLY A 84 14.56 -12.06 16.18
N GLU A 85 14.12 -12.36 14.97
CA GLU A 85 14.59 -11.71 13.74
C GLU A 85 14.24 -10.23 13.69
N ILE A 86 13.04 -9.84 14.14
CA ILE A 86 12.68 -8.42 14.31
C ILE A 86 13.69 -7.71 15.23
N SER A 87 14.04 -8.33 16.36
CA SER A 87 14.96 -7.73 17.32
C SER A 87 16.37 -7.56 16.73
N LYS A 88 16.85 -8.57 15.98
CA LYS A 88 18.12 -8.52 15.26
C LYS A 88 18.12 -7.43 14.18
N PHE A 89 17.08 -7.38 13.34
CA PHE A 89 16.89 -6.36 12.31
C PHE A 89 16.93 -4.94 12.89
N LEU A 90 16.20 -4.71 13.99
CA LEU A 90 16.17 -3.42 14.66
C LEU A 90 17.55 -3.02 15.21
N SER A 91 18.30 -3.96 15.80
CA SER A 91 19.64 -3.67 16.33
C SER A 91 20.67 -3.40 15.24
N GLU A 92 20.67 -4.19 14.16
CA GLU A 92 21.64 -4.07 13.06
C GLU A 92 21.46 -2.74 12.30
N ASN A 93 20.20 -2.33 12.07
CA ASN A 93 19.88 -1.11 11.34
C ASN A 93 19.69 0.11 12.24
N ARG A 94 19.79 -0.05 13.57
CA ARG A 94 19.56 1.00 14.57
C ARG A 94 18.18 1.65 14.46
N TYR A 95 17.17 0.83 14.19
CA TYR A 95 15.78 1.28 14.05
C TYR A 95 15.03 1.25 15.37
N SER A 96 14.10 2.20 15.52
CA SER A 96 13.23 2.27 16.69
C SER A 96 12.19 1.14 16.66
N ARG A 97 12.18 0.34 17.72
CA ARG A 97 11.16 -0.70 17.93
C ARG A 97 9.74 -0.14 17.87
N SER A 98 9.50 1.03 18.48
CA SER A 98 8.18 1.64 18.51
C SER A 98 7.73 2.09 17.11
N THR A 99 8.67 2.51 16.25
CA THR A 99 8.37 2.87 14.86
C THR A 99 7.92 1.64 14.08
N LEU A 100 8.67 0.55 14.16
CA LEU A 100 8.34 -0.68 13.43
C LEU A 100 7.05 -1.33 13.97
N GLU A 101 6.98 -1.58 15.28
CA GLU A 101 5.90 -2.37 15.89
C GLU A 101 4.58 -1.60 16.02
N ASN A 102 4.61 -0.28 16.25
CA ASN A 102 3.40 0.50 16.52
C ASN A 102 2.90 1.30 15.31
N LYS A 103 3.74 1.52 14.29
CA LYS A 103 3.38 2.35 13.12
C LYS A 103 3.42 1.55 11.83
N ILE A 104 4.56 0.92 11.53
CA ILE A 104 4.79 0.30 10.24
C ILE A 104 4.05 -1.03 10.11
N ILE A 105 4.34 -2.01 10.99
CA ILE A 105 3.70 -3.33 10.95
C ILE A 105 2.16 -3.21 10.99
N PRO A 106 1.55 -2.41 11.88
CA PRO A 106 0.08 -2.30 11.92
C PRO A 106 -0.52 -1.78 10.61
N LYS A 107 0.11 -0.81 9.95
CA LYS A 107 -0.38 -0.24 8.69
C LYS A 107 -0.15 -1.20 7.52
N LEU A 108 0.99 -1.90 7.47
CA LEU A 108 1.25 -2.95 6.47
C LEU A 108 0.26 -4.11 6.59
N VAL A 109 -0.05 -4.55 7.82
CA VAL A 109 -1.09 -5.58 8.07
C VAL A 109 -2.45 -5.08 7.64
N ARG A 110 -2.81 -3.84 7.99
CA ARG A 110 -4.11 -3.25 7.64
C ARG A 110 -4.33 -3.18 6.13
N PHE A 111 -3.32 -2.80 5.36
CA PHE A 111 -3.40 -2.82 3.89
C PHE A 111 -3.25 -4.22 3.30
N GLY A 112 -2.83 -5.20 4.10
CA GLY A 112 -2.71 -6.58 3.65
C GLY A 112 -1.49 -6.83 2.77
N LEU A 113 -0.40 -6.06 2.96
CA LEU A 113 0.91 -6.38 2.39
C LEU A 113 1.59 -7.51 3.16
N ILE A 114 1.32 -7.60 4.46
CA ILE A 114 1.81 -8.67 5.34
C ILE A 114 0.66 -9.19 6.19
N LYS A 115 0.82 -10.40 6.72
CA LYS A 115 -0.09 -11.00 7.70
C LYS A 115 0.63 -11.28 9.01
N ARG A 116 -0.16 -11.25 10.09
CA ARG A 116 0.31 -11.48 11.45
C ARG A 116 -0.35 -12.73 12.01
N GLU A 117 0.45 -13.76 12.22
CA GLU A 117 0.02 -15.04 12.75
C GLU A 117 0.60 -15.25 14.16
N ARG A 118 -0.03 -16.16 14.90
CA ARG A 118 0.42 -16.59 16.22
C ARG A 118 0.53 -18.10 16.20
N GLU A 119 1.74 -18.62 16.39
CA GLU A 119 1.93 -20.06 16.51
C GLU A 119 1.55 -20.50 17.94
N ILE A 120 0.88 -21.64 18.04
CA ILE A 120 0.59 -22.27 19.32
C ILE A 120 1.77 -23.19 19.62
N GLU A 121 2.69 -22.72 20.46
CA GLU A 121 3.67 -23.62 21.05
C GLU A 121 2.95 -24.63 21.96
N GLY A 122 3.28 -25.92 21.83
CA GLY A 122 2.58 -27.04 22.46
C GLY A 122 2.45 -26.97 24.00
N ARG A 123 1.68 -27.93 24.55
CA ARG A 123 1.04 -28.03 25.88
C ARG A 123 1.75 -27.50 27.15
N LEU A 124 3.02 -27.12 27.13
CA LEU A 124 3.81 -26.73 28.31
C LEU A 124 4.58 -25.40 28.20
N ARG A 125 4.50 -24.64 27.09
CA ARG A 125 5.15 -23.32 27.00
C ARG A 125 4.14 -22.18 26.92
N LYS A 126 4.09 -21.35 27.97
CA LYS A 126 3.34 -20.09 28.01
C LYS A 126 3.96 -19.09 27.02
N GLY A 127 3.54 -19.12 25.76
CA GLY A 127 3.89 -18.08 24.80
C GLY A 127 3.31 -18.36 23.42
N ARG A 128 2.49 -17.44 22.89
CA ARG A 128 2.16 -17.41 21.46
C ARG A 128 3.27 -16.65 20.75
N SER A 129 4.10 -17.32 19.96
CA SER A 129 5.17 -16.66 19.20
C SER A 129 4.57 -15.84 18.06
N LEU A 130 5.10 -14.64 17.84
CA LEU A 130 4.69 -13.76 16.75
C LEU A 130 5.39 -14.21 15.46
N ILE A 131 4.62 -14.46 14.41
CA ILE A 131 5.12 -14.73 13.06
C ILE A 131 4.50 -13.73 12.09
N LEU A 132 5.36 -13.09 11.28
CA LEU A 132 4.96 -12.22 10.18
C LEU A 132 5.36 -12.89 8.87
N SER A 133 4.53 -12.76 7.84
CA SER A 133 4.79 -13.24 6.47
C SER A 133 4.07 -12.34 5.47
N ASP A 134 4.37 -12.49 4.18
CA ASP A 134 3.77 -11.70 3.12
C ASP A 134 2.29 -12.06 2.91
N SER A 135 1.57 -11.16 2.22
CA SER A 135 0.17 -11.34 1.89
C SER A 135 -0.18 -10.73 0.54
N LEU A 136 -1.05 -11.42 -0.20
CA LEU A 136 -1.62 -10.94 -1.47
C LEU A 136 -2.94 -10.18 -1.27
N THR A 137 -3.39 -9.96 -0.03
CA THR A 137 -4.65 -9.27 0.25
C THR A 137 -4.67 -7.85 -0.34
N PHE A 138 -3.54 -7.13 -0.29
CA PHE A 138 -3.42 -5.81 -0.91
C PHE A 138 -3.74 -5.86 -2.41
N THR A 139 -3.14 -6.81 -3.13
CA THR A 139 -3.38 -7.04 -4.55
C THR A 139 -4.85 -7.37 -4.83
N ASN A 140 -5.47 -8.20 -4.00
CA ASN A 140 -6.88 -8.57 -4.16
C ASN A 140 -7.81 -7.35 -4.05
N TYR A 141 -7.56 -6.45 -3.10
CA TYR A 141 -8.33 -5.21 -2.96
C TYR A 141 -8.22 -4.34 -4.21
N LEU A 142 -6.99 -4.07 -4.66
CA LEU A 142 -6.77 -3.17 -5.80
C LEU A 142 -7.32 -3.75 -7.10
N LYS A 143 -7.10 -5.04 -7.37
CA LYS A 143 -7.69 -5.72 -8.53
C LYS A 143 -9.21 -5.66 -8.50
N LYS A 144 -9.84 -5.87 -7.34
CA LYS A 144 -11.29 -5.81 -7.22
C LYS A 144 -11.83 -4.41 -7.53
N ILE A 145 -11.18 -3.37 -7.03
CA ILE A 145 -11.54 -1.97 -7.30
C ILE A 145 -11.39 -1.66 -8.80
N GLY A 146 -10.23 -1.98 -9.39
CA GLY A 146 -9.95 -1.75 -10.81
C GLY A 146 -10.96 -2.43 -11.73
N ASN A 147 -11.14 -3.74 -11.56
CA ASN A 147 -12.05 -4.54 -12.40
C ASN A 147 -13.51 -4.08 -12.26
N ALA A 148 -13.92 -3.69 -11.05
CA ALA A 148 -15.27 -3.18 -10.83
C ALA A 148 -15.52 -1.87 -11.58
N TRP A 149 -14.56 -0.94 -11.54
CA TRP A 149 -14.66 0.32 -12.28
C TRP A 149 -14.67 0.10 -13.80
N GLU A 150 -13.76 -0.74 -14.30
CA GLU A 150 -13.70 -1.11 -15.72
C GLU A 150 -15.06 -1.65 -16.21
N SER A 151 -15.64 -2.59 -15.46
CA SER A 151 -16.95 -3.18 -15.77
C SER A 151 -18.07 -2.13 -15.89
N GLN A 152 -18.11 -1.16 -14.96
CA GLN A 152 -19.08 -0.07 -15.00
C GLN A 152 -18.89 0.83 -16.23
N VAL A 153 -17.64 1.19 -16.54
CA VAL A 153 -17.30 2.05 -17.69
C VAL A 153 -17.65 1.36 -19.01
N MET A 154 -17.31 0.08 -19.17
CA MET A 154 -17.59 -0.69 -20.37
C MET A 154 -19.10 -0.85 -20.59
N THR A 155 -19.86 -1.14 -19.53
CA THR A 155 -21.32 -1.19 -19.58
C THR A 155 -21.92 0.15 -20.01
N ALA A 156 -21.45 1.26 -19.44
CA ALA A 156 -21.92 2.59 -19.81
C ALA A 156 -21.58 2.97 -21.26
N ARG A 157 -20.39 2.59 -21.75
CA ARG A 157 -19.99 2.76 -23.16
C ARG A 157 -20.90 1.98 -24.10
N HIS A 158 -21.19 0.71 -23.78
CA HIS A 158 -22.07 -0.13 -24.58
C HIS A 158 -23.50 0.42 -24.67
N LYS A 159 -24.05 0.90 -23.55
CA LYS A 159 -25.39 1.53 -23.53
C LYS A 159 -25.46 2.78 -24.41
N ARG A 160 -24.41 3.61 -24.43
CA ARG A 160 -24.35 4.79 -25.30
C ARG A 160 -24.28 4.39 -26.78
N GLY A 161 -23.44 3.42 -27.13
CA GLY A 161 -23.34 2.92 -28.51
C GLY A 161 -24.60 2.24 -29.03
N LYS A 162 -25.46 1.71 -28.15
CA LYS A 162 -26.77 1.12 -28.51
C LYS A 162 -27.92 2.13 -28.57
N GLY A 163 -27.76 3.32 -28.01
CA GLY A 163 -28.80 4.37 -28.00
C GLY A 163 -28.78 5.30 -29.22
N GLU A 164 -27.87 5.07 -30.17
CA GLU A 164 -27.73 5.81 -31.43
C GLU A 164 -28.18 4.98 -32.66
N GLY A 165 -28.95 3.90 -32.44
CA GLY A 165 -29.54 3.06 -33.50
C GLY A 165 -31.06 3.08 -33.47
#